data_AF-A0A9X8VBI4-F1
#
_entry.id   AF-A0A9X8VBI4-F1
#
_cell.length_a   1.000
_cell.length_b   1.000
_cell.length_c   1.000
_cell.angle_alpha   90.00
_cell.angle_beta   90.00
_cell.angle_gamma   90.00
#
_symmetry.space_group_name_H-M   'P 1'
#
loop_
_entity.id
_entity.type
_entity.pdbx_description
1 polymer ?
#
loop_
_entity_poly.entity_id
_entity_poly.type
_entity_poly.pdbx_seq_one_letter_code
_entity_poly.pdbx_strand_id
1 'polypeptide(L)' 'MPANELRVPEHLALIDDMAKIHILAEAALALTANCSERQVQAEIIGVISDITEKWVRQA' A
#
# COMPACT_ATOMS: atom_id res chain seq x y z
N MET A 1 -5.35 -36.34 -4.22
CA MET A 1 -6.11 -35.09 -4.10
C MET A 1 -5.11 -33.95 -4.26
N PRO A 2 -5.20 -33.10 -5.28
CA PRO A 2 -4.23 -32.01 -5.41
C PRO A 2 -4.48 -31.01 -4.29
N ALA A 3 -3.38 -30.44 -3.82
CA ALA A 3 -3.31 -29.57 -2.66
C ALA A 3 -4.37 -28.47 -2.71
N ASN A 4 -5.02 -28.28 -1.57
CA ASN A 4 -5.89 -27.16 -1.27
C ASN A 4 -5.07 -25.86 -1.40
N GLU A 5 -4.93 -25.35 -2.62
CA GLU A 5 -4.54 -23.96 -2.85
C GLU A 5 -5.61 -23.14 -2.14
N LEU A 6 -5.28 -22.68 -0.93
CA LEU A 6 -6.05 -21.65 -0.24
C LEU A 6 -6.08 -20.46 -1.18
N ARG A 7 -7.14 -20.37 -2.00
CA ARG A 7 -7.45 -19.18 -2.77
C ARG A 7 -7.60 -18.06 -1.75
N VAL A 8 -6.54 -17.28 -1.58
CA VAL A 8 -6.60 -16.02 -0.86
C VAL A 8 -7.70 -15.23 -1.57
N PRO A 9 -8.78 -14.85 -0.87
CA PRO A 9 -9.81 -14.00 -1.45
C PRO A 9 -9.15 -12.81 -2.14
N GLU A 10 -9.56 -12.48 -3.36
CA GLU A 10 -8.95 -11.40 -4.16
C GLU A 10 -8.83 -10.09 -3.36
N HIS A 11 -9.78 -9.85 -2.45
CA HIS A 11 -9.78 -8.73 -1.51
C HIS A 11 -8.57 -8.73 -0.54
N LEU A 12 -8.18 -9.89 0.00
CA LEU A 12 -7.02 -9.99 0.88
C LEU A 12 -5.72 -9.78 0.11
N ALA A 13 -5.64 -10.25 -1.14
CA ALA A 13 -4.48 -10.00 -2.00
C ALA A 13 -4.34 -8.49 -2.31
N LEU A 14 -5.46 -7.81 -2.58
CA LEU A 14 -5.47 -6.37 -2.80
C LEU A 14 -4.99 -5.59 -1.56
N ILE A 15 -5.46 -5.94 -0.36
CA ILE A 15 -5.00 -5.30 0.89
C ILE A 15 -3.49 -5.48 1.06
N ASP A 16 -2.97 -6.69 0.84
CA ASP A 16 -1.54 -6.99 0.97
C ASP A 16 -0.69 -6.18 -0.02
N ASP A 17 -1.13 -6.08 -1.28
CA ASP A 17 -0.43 -5.27 -2.28
C ASP A 17 -0.47 -3.76 -1.97
N MET A 18 -1.60 -3.26 -1.45
CA MET A 18 -1.69 -1.87 -0.99
C MET A 18 -0.75 -1.59 0.19
N ALA A 19 -0.63 -2.53 1.14
CA ALA A 19 0.31 -2.40 2.25
C ALA A 19 1.77 -2.36 1.77
N LYS A 20 2.15 -3.21 0.80
CA LYS A 20 3.50 -3.17 0.19
C LYS A 20 3.77 -1.84 -0.51
N ILE A 21 2.80 -1.31 -1.25
CA ILE A 21 2.92 0.00 -1.92
C ILE A 21 3.16 1.10 -0.89
N HIS A 22 2.41 1.10 0.21
CA HIS A 22 2.57 2.07 1.29
C HIS A 22 3.99 2.04 1.89
N ILE A 23 4.49 0.85 2.24
CA ILE A 23 5.86 0.66 2.77
C ILE A 23 6.92 1.18 1.80
N LEU A 24 6.78 0.88 0.49
CA LEU A 24 7.71 1.33 -0.52
C LEU A 24 7.68 2.86 -0.69
N ALA A 25 6.50 3.48 -0.59
CA ALA A 25 6.34 4.92 -0.66
C ALA A 25 7.00 5.62 0.54
N GLU A 26 6.82 5.10 1.76
CA GLU A 26 7.51 5.61 2.95
C GLU A 26 9.04 5.48 2.85
N ALA A 27 9.53 4.35 2.33
CA ALA A 27 10.95 4.15 2.09
C ALA A 27 11.52 5.15 1.07
N ALA A 28 10.78 5.41 -0.02
CA ALA A 28 11.17 6.43 -1.01
C ALA A 28 11.22 7.83 -0.40
N LEU A 29 10.26 8.18 0.47
CA LEU A 29 10.27 9.44 1.21
C LEU A 29 11.50 9.61 2.08
N ALA A 30 11.88 8.56 2.82
CA ALA A 30 13.05 8.58 3.70
C ALA A 30 14.37 8.75 2.93
N LEU A 31 14.45 8.25 1.70
CA LEU A 31 15.64 8.33 0.84
C LEU A 31 15.70 9.62 0.01
N THR A 32 14.61 10.40 -0.06
CA THR A 32 14.53 11.60 -0.89
C THR A 32 15.19 12.79 -0.19
N ALA A 33 16.28 13.31 -0.77
CA ALA A 33 17.01 14.45 -0.19
C ALA A 33 16.32 15.80 -0.44
N ASN A 34 15.60 15.95 -1.55
CA ASN A 34 14.96 17.20 -1.93
C ASN A 34 13.70 17.45 -1.08
N CYS A 35 13.63 18.60 -0.41
CA CYS A 35 12.52 18.94 0.48
C CYS A 35 11.17 19.09 -0.25
N SER A 36 11.15 19.67 -1.44
CA SER A 36 9.93 19.85 -2.22
C SER A 36 9.40 18.51 -2.74
N GLU A 37 10.29 17.62 -3.20
CA GLU A 37 9.94 16.26 -3.59
C GLU A 37 9.39 15.47 -2.40
N ARG A 38 9.99 15.60 -1.22
CA ARG A 38 9.47 15.00 0.02
C ARG A 38 8.07 15.48 0.35
N GLN A 39 7.79 16.77 0.18
CA GLN A 39 6.45 17.32 0.45
C GLN A 39 5.40 16.69 -0.47
N VAL A 40 5.68 16.61 -1.77
CA VAL A 40 4.78 15.96 -2.74
C VAL A 40 4.62 14.47 -2.43
N GLN A 41 5.70 13.77 -2.09
CA GLN A 41 5.64 12.35 -1.73
C GLN A 41 4.82 12.11 -0.45
N ALA A 42 4.90 12.99 0.54
CA ALA A 42 4.08 12.90 1.74
C ALA A 42 2.58 13.01 1.44
N GLU A 43 2.19 13.91 0.52
CA GLU A 43 0.80 14.01 0.05
C GLU A 43 0.35 12.73 -0.68
N ILE A 44 1.21 12.18 -1.54
CA ILE A 44 0.94 10.91 -2.26
C ILE A 44 0.76 9.75 -1.27
N ILE A 45 1.61 9.64 -0.24
CA ILE A 45 1.50 8.62 0.81
C ILE A 45 0.15 8.73 1.53
N GLY A 46 -0.30 9.95 1.85
CA GLY A 46 -1.62 10.18 2.43
C GLY A 46 -2.75 9.62 1.56
N VAL A 47 -2.70 9.88 0.24
CA VAL A 47 -3.68 9.33 -0.70
C VAL A 47 -3.65 7.81 -0.76
N ILE A 48 -2.46 7.18 -0.74
CA ILE A 48 -2.31 5.72 -0.70
C ILE A 48 -2.93 5.15 0.57
N SER A 49 -2.69 5.78 1.73
CA SER A 49 -3.30 5.39 3.01
C SER A 49 -4.82 5.46 2.95
N ASP A 50 -5.39 6.56 2.46
CA ASP A 50 -6.83 6.75 2.35
C ASP A 50 -7.49 5.69 1.47
N ILE A 51 -6.85 5.34 0.35
CA ILE A 51 -7.33 4.28 -0.54
C ILE A 51 -7.25 2.92 0.17
N THR A 52 -6.12 2.63 0.81
CA THR A 52 -5.91 1.37 1.54
C THR A 52 -6.95 1.19 2.64
N GLU A 53 -7.19 2.22 3.45
CA GLU A 53 -8.21 2.19 4.49
C GLU A 53 -9.62 1.96 3.94
N LYS A 54 -9.96 2.59 2.80
CA LYS A 54 -11.26 2.38 2.15
C LYS A 54 -11.46 0.93 1.75
N TRP A 55 -10.43 0.27 1.22
CA TRP A 55 -10.49 -1.15 0.89
C TRP A 55 -10.55 -2.02 2.14
N VAL A 56 -9.71 -1.78 3.15
CA VAL A 56 -9.72 -2.55 4.40
C VAL A 56 -11.08 -2.50 5.10
N ARG A 57 -11.77 -1.35 5.11
CA ARG A 57 -13.11 -1.22 5.70
C ARG A 57 -14.22 -1.92 4.90
N GLN A 58 -13.96 -2.28 3.65
CA GLN A 58 -14.91 -2.98 2.78
C GLN A 58 -14.71 -4.51 2.80
N ALA A 59 -13.64 -5.00 3.43
CA ALA A 59 -13.30 -6.41 3.63
C ALA A 59 -14.17 -7.07 4.73
#